data_AF-A0A1F4JYA0-F1
#
_entry.id   AF-A0A1F4JYA0-F1
#
_cell.length_a   1.000
_cell.length_b   1.000
_cell.length_c   1.000
_cell.angle_alpha   90.00
_cell.angle_beta   90.00
_cell.angle_gamma   90.00
#
_symmetry.space_group_name_H-M   'P 1'
#
loop_
_entity.id
_entity.type
_entity.pdbx_description
1 polymer ?
#
loop_
_entity_poly.entity_id
_entity_poly.type
_entity_poly.pdbx_seq_one_letter_code
_entity_poly.pdbx_strand_id
1 'polypeptide(L)'
;MSGTAQFEAVNPAISLAALHDRMVVFAQDDQGRLTHIDSARRGKACNCRCLACGEALIARQGDIKAHSFAHESGTECRYAIDAMLNRLAQELISTRGAFCTPTLTVRVSRVGPLGAIECNEIIPSRHLRVESAAIDRRVHPQRPSIVMLVKGRELILEVTHAHRLDAGKRKAIEKLGLPAIELHLSEHKFETVKQFERLLLDDTRCKHWIFNPKASEIRNKLDGIAQEQLAIQNMQHAQRLEQQRKEQAAQEAVRQARRQKEREAIEQRFRLQAQQDQLMRQEQARLDSIAKAARPEPPEARRQTLHYRLQDGGLTIRHEDGNRLVIVPETGNEEALGVLAGLGVKYNPEQGGYMMTTADLANFLPALMPYVKNVRSI
;
A
#
# COMPACT_ATOMS: atom_id res chain seq x y z
N MET A 1 39.95 -50.60 33.89
CA MET A 1 40.23 -50.27 35.30
C MET A 1 41.64 -49.72 35.41
N SER A 2 41.77 -48.44 35.74
CA SER A 2 42.91 -47.85 36.45
C SER A 2 42.47 -46.43 36.85
N GLY A 3 41.53 -46.37 37.80
CA GLY A 3 41.12 -45.13 38.44
C GLY A 3 42.29 -44.62 39.26
N THR A 4 43.10 -43.77 38.65
CA THR A 4 44.00 -42.89 39.39
C THR A 4 43.15 -41.82 40.04
N ALA A 5 43.36 -41.59 41.34
CA ALA A 5 42.92 -40.40 42.08
C ALA A 5 43.56 -39.13 41.48
N GLN A 6 43.21 -38.83 40.22
CA GLN A 6 43.76 -37.77 39.40
C GLN A 6 42.97 -36.52 39.72
N PHE A 7 43.57 -35.59 40.47
CA PHE A 7 42.96 -34.28 40.77
C PHE A 7 41.76 -34.36 41.75
N GLU A 8 41.97 -34.85 42.98
CA GLU A 8 40.90 -35.20 43.97
C GLU A 8 39.85 -34.11 44.31
N ALA A 9 40.04 -32.88 43.86
CA ALA A 9 38.98 -32.05 43.30
C ALA A 9 39.70 -31.01 42.46
N VAL A 10 39.25 -30.68 41.25
CA VAL A 10 39.75 -29.49 40.55
C VAL A 10 39.59 -28.31 41.49
N ASN A 11 40.70 -27.84 42.08
CA ASN A 11 40.61 -26.91 43.21
C ASN A 11 39.87 -25.66 42.72
N PRO A 12 38.67 -25.38 43.25
CA PRO A 12 37.79 -24.35 42.72
C PRO A 12 38.43 -22.95 42.81
N ALA A 13 39.40 -22.77 43.71
CA ALA A 13 40.11 -21.51 43.92
C ALA A 13 41.27 -21.27 42.93
N ILE A 14 41.64 -22.24 42.09
CA ILE A 14 42.70 -22.05 41.10
C ILE A 14 42.36 -20.87 40.19
N SER A 15 43.32 -19.95 40.03
CA SER A 15 43.18 -18.79 39.17
C SER A 15 43.26 -19.16 37.69
N LEU A 16 42.33 -18.59 36.95
CA LEU A 16 42.19 -18.58 35.50
C LEU A 16 42.36 -17.15 34.95
N ALA A 17 42.64 -16.14 35.78
CA ALA A 17 42.67 -14.73 35.36
C ALA A 17 43.62 -14.47 34.18
N ALA A 18 44.78 -15.13 34.16
CA ALA A 18 45.80 -14.95 33.11
C ALA A 18 45.33 -15.39 31.71
N LEU A 19 44.24 -16.18 31.60
CA LEU A 19 43.62 -16.52 30.30
C LEU A 19 43.22 -15.28 29.49
N HIS A 20 42.79 -14.21 30.16
CA HIS A 20 42.35 -12.98 29.51
C HIS A 20 43.50 -12.21 28.86
N ASP A 21 44.73 -12.46 29.31
CA ASP A 21 45.98 -11.98 28.71
C ASP A 21 46.58 -13.01 27.73
N ARG A 22 45.75 -13.96 27.27
CA ARG A 22 46.11 -15.06 26.36
C ARG A 22 47.24 -15.96 26.88
N MET A 23 47.37 -16.09 28.20
CA MET A 23 48.34 -16.98 28.82
C MET A 23 47.78 -18.38 29.04
N VAL A 24 48.63 -19.38 28.86
CA VAL A 24 48.33 -20.79 29.15
C VAL A 24 48.72 -21.08 30.59
N VAL A 25 47.78 -21.54 31.42
CA VAL A 25 48.00 -21.80 32.86
C VAL A 25 47.86 -23.26 33.25
N PHE A 26 47.41 -24.12 32.33
CA PHE A 26 47.41 -25.57 32.49
C PHE A 26 48.16 -26.24 31.35
N ALA A 27 48.81 -27.35 31.67
CA ALA A 27 49.55 -28.17 30.72
C ALA A 27 49.33 -29.66 31.04
N GLN A 28 49.83 -30.53 30.16
CA GLN A 28 49.93 -31.96 30.42
C GLN A 28 51.27 -32.27 31.09
N ASP A 29 51.27 -32.93 32.24
CA ASP A 29 52.49 -33.37 32.91
C ASP A 29 53.08 -34.64 32.26
N ASP A 30 54.21 -35.11 32.79
CA ASP A 30 54.92 -36.32 32.33
C ASP A 30 54.12 -37.61 32.50
N GLN A 31 53.12 -37.62 33.38
CA GLN A 31 52.19 -38.73 33.59
C GLN A 31 50.91 -38.60 32.75
N GLY A 32 50.83 -37.57 31.90
CA GLY A 32 49.68 -37.33 31.04
C GLY A 32 48.48 -36.67 31.73
N ARG A 33 48.68 -36.13 32.94
CA ARG A 33 47.63 -35.48 33.75
C ARG A 33 47.61 -33.99 33.48
N LEU A 34 46.45 -33.38 33.71
CA LEU A 34 46.33 -31.92 33.71
C LEU A 34 47.08 -31.38 34.94
N THR A 35 47.93 -30.36 34.77
CA THR A 35 48.63 -29.68 35.87
C THR A 35 48.54 -28.17 35.71
N HIS A 36 48.33 -27.44 36.82
CA HIS A 36 48.34 -25.98 36.84
C HIS A 36 49.76 -25.44 36.99
N ILE A 37 50.02 -24.24 36.48
CA ILE A 37 51.33 -23.60 36.50
C ILE A 37 51.88 -23.42 37.92
N ASP A 38 51.04 -23.15 38.92
CA ASP A 38 51.51 -22.94 40.31
C ASP A 38 51.94 -24.25 40.98
N SER A 39 51.47 -25.40 40.47
CA SER A 39 51.86 -26.72 40.96
C SER A 39 53.02 -27.33 40.16
N ALA A 40 53.42 -26.73 39.04
CA ALA A 40 54.49 -27.23 38.19
C ALA A 40 55.88 -26.86 38.72
N ARG A 41 56.88 -27.71 38.44
CA ARG A 41 58.30 -27.39 38.72
C ARG A 41 58.76 -26.27 37.80
N ARG A 42 59.54 -25.32 38.31
CA ARG A 42 59.98 -24.14 37.53
C ARG A 42 60.81 -24.50 36.29
N GLY A 43 60.61 -23.75 35.21
CA GLY A 43 61.41 -23.84 33.99
C GLY A 43 61.17 -25.13 33.19
N LYS A 44 62.22 -25.63 32.54
CA LYS A 44 62.19 -26.89 31.77
C LYS A 44 62.02 -28.14 32.65
N ALA A 45 62.31 -28.02 33.95
CA ALA A 45 62.14 -29.12 34.90
C ALA A 45 60.67 -29.52 35.13
N CYS A 46 59.70 -28.75 34.60
CA CYS A 46 58.29 -29.14 34.62
C CYS A 46 57.98 -30.40 33.79
N ASN A 47 58.79 -30.69 32.76
CA ASN A 47 58.54 -31.75 31.77
C ASN A 47 57.11 -31.73 31.18
N CYS A 48 56.49 -30.54 31.14
CA CYS A 48 55.12 -30.37 30.69
C CYS A 48 55.03 -30.25 29.17
N ARG A 49 53.89 -30.64 28.61
CA ARG A 49 53.58 -30.57 27.18
C ARG A 49 52.32 -29.76 26.91
N CYS A 50 52.31 -29.09 25.75
CA CYS A 50 51.14 -28.36 25.28
C CYS A 50 50.00 -29.31 24.94
N LEU A 51 48.80 -29.03 25.47
CA LEU A 51 47.58 -29.82 25.24
C LEU A 51 47.10 -29.78 23.78
N ALA A 52 47.55 -28.80 23.00
CA ALA A 52 47.22 -28.66 21.58
C ALA A 52 48.25 -29.35 20.67
N CYS A 53 49.51 -28.88 20.68
CA CYS A 53 50.54 -29.35 19.74
C CYS A 53 51.46 -30.45 20.30
N GLY A 54 51.43 -30.73 21.60
CA GLY A 54 52.30 -31.72 22.25
C GLY A 54 53.77 -31.31 22.43
N GLU A 55 54.15 -30.10 22.01
CA GLU A 55 55.48 -29.54 22.20
C GLU A 55 55.80 -29.37 23.69
N ALA A 56 57.08 -29.48 24.04
CA ALA A 56 57.59 -29.19 25.37
C ALA A 56 57.34 -27.72 25.77
N LEU A 57 57.01 -27.53 27.03
CA LEU A 57 56.73 -26.23 27.64
C LEU A 57 57.78 -25.88 28.69
N ILE A 58 57.94 -24.58 28.90
CA ILE A 58 58.70 -23.97 29.99
C ILE A 58 57.70 -23.36 30.98
N ALA A 59 57.74 -23.79 32.25
CA ALA A 59 56.98 -23.18 33.32
C ALA A 59 57.60 -21.85 33.74
N ARG A 60 56.96 -20.73 33.37
CA ARG A 60 57.39 -19.37 33.71
C ARG A 60 56.70 -18.95 35.01
N GLN A 61 57.44 -19.06 36.11
CA GLN A 61 57.03 -18.62 37.44
C GLN A 61 58.00 -17.53 37.92
N GLY A 62 57.46 -16.41 38.39
CA GLY A 62 58.23 -15.26 38.85
C GLY A 62 57.33 -14.16 39.39
N ASP A 63 57.91 -13.25 40.18
CA ASP A 63 57.15 -12.34 41.04
C ASP A 63 56.55 -11.12 40.31
N ILE A 64 56.99 -10.87 39.07
CA ILE A 64 56.62 -9.66 38.29
C ILE A 64 55.55 -9.97 37.24
N LYS A 65 55.68 -11.10 36.52
CA LYS A 65 54.76 -11.47 35.44
C LYS A 65 53.85 -12.60 35.90
N ALA A 66 52.60 -12.59 35.44
CA ALA A 66 51.66 -13.67 35.69
C ALA A 66 52.27 -15.03 35.29
N HIS A 67 52.09 -16.02 36.17
CA HIS A 67 52.59 -17.36 35.94
C HIS A 67 51.93 -17.98 34.71
N SER A 68 52.73 -18.52 33.80
CA SER A 68 52.24 -19.17 32.59
C SER A 68 53.18 -20.24 32.05
N PHE A 69 52.66 -21.07 31.16
CA PHE A 69 53.45 -21.94 30.32
C PHE A 69 53.74 -21.28 28.98
N ALA A 70 54.94 -21.51 28.46
CA ALA A 70 55.33 -21.09 27.12
C ALA A 70 56.04 -22.20 26.36
N HIS A 71 55.89 -22.22 25.04
CA HIS A 71 56.58 -23.17 24.17
C HIS A 71 58.09 -22.96 24.24
N GLU A 72 58.82 -24.07 24.32
CA GLU A 72 60.27 -24.05 24.39
C GLU A 72 60.90 -23.43 23.14
N SER A 73 60.30 -23.67 21.96
CA SER A 73 60.71 -23.04 20.69
C SER A 73 60.50 -21.52 20.64
N GLY A 74 59.71 -20.97 21.56
CA GLY A 74 59.24 -19.58 21.52
C GLY A 74 58.08 -19.35 20.54
N THR A 75 57.55 -20.40 19.89
CA THR A 75 56.40 -20.27 18.99
C THR A 75 55.09 -20.08 19.75
N GLU A 76 54.18 -19.29 19.17
CA GLU A 76 52.83 -19.14 19.72
C GLU A 76 51.90 -20.21 19.15
N CYS A 77 51.42 -21.10 20.00
CA CYS A 77 50.39 -22.07 19.61
C CYS A 77 49.00 -21.44 19.68
N ARG A 78 48.44 -21.13 18.51
CA ARG A 78 47.08 -20.62 18.32
C ARG A 78 46.01 -21.37 19.14
N TYR A 79 46.10 -22.69 19.25
CA TYR A 79 45.05 -23.53 19.83
C TYR A 79 45.27 -23.89 21.30
N ALA A 80 46.34 -23.39 21.95
CA ALA A 80 46.71 -23.83 23.29
C ALA A 80 45.62 -23.55 24.33
N ILE A 81 45.01 -22.35 24.31
CA ILE A 81 43.94 -21.99 25.24
C ILE A 81 42.67 -22.84 25.02
N ASP A 82 42.25 -23.01 23.77
CA ASP A 82 41.05 -23.79 23.45
C ASP A 82 41.24 -25.25 23.86
N ALA A 83 42.40 -25.86 23.58
CA ALA A 83 42.70 -27.22 24.00
C ALA A 83 42.78 -27.36 25.53
N MET A 84 43.35 -26.36 26.20
CA MET A 84 43.42 -26.29 27.66
C MET A 84 42.03 -26.25 28.29
N LEU A 85 41.14 -25.37 27.80
CA LEU A 85 39.78 -25.24 28.31
C LEU A 85 38.94 -26.49 28.01
N ASN A 86 39.09 -27.11 26.83
CA ASN A 86 38.43 -28.38 26.52
C ASN A 86 38.86 -29.50 27.47
N ARG A 87 40.17 -29.59 27.78
CA ARG A 87 40.66 -30.58 28.74
C ARG A 87 40.13 -30.31 30.15
N LEU A 88 40.20 -29.07 30.62
CA LEU A 88 39.65 -28.67 31.92
C LEU A 88 38.15 -28.97 32.02
N ALA A 89 37.38 -28.64 30.97
CA ALA A 89 35.95 -28.92 30.94
C ALA A 89 35.65 -30.43 30.95
N GLN A 90 36.41 -31.23 30.21
CA GLN A 90 36.23 -32.68 30.21
C GLN A 90 36.53 -33.30 31.58
N GLU A 91 37.58 -32.85 32.29
CA GLU A 91 37.88 -33.29 33.65
C GLU A 91 36.75 -32.89 34.63
N LEU A 92 36.27 -31.65 34.56
CA LEU A 92 35.16 -31.17 35.41
C LEU A 92 33.86 -31.94 35.16
N ILE A 93 33.49 -32.18 33.90
CA ILE A 93 32.29 -32.96 33.56
C ILE A 93 32.44 -34.41 34.03
N SER A 94 33.60 -35.03 33.82
CA SER A 94 33.85 -36.41 34.24
C SER A 94 33.81 -36.57 35.76
N THR A 95 34.31 -35.56 36.49
CA THR A 95 34.32 -35.53 37.96
C THR A 95 32.92 -35.30 38.53
N ARG A 96 32.16 -34.34 37.98
CA ARG A 96 30.84 -33.96 38.51
C ARG A 96 29.70 -34.85 37.99
N GLY A 97 29.86 -35.47 36.83
CA GLY A 97 28.84 -36.32 36.21
C GLY A 97 27.55 -35.57 35.87
N ALA A 98 27.62 -34.25 35.64
CA ALA A 98 26.48 -33.39 35.43
C ALA A 98 26.72 -32.40 34.28
N PHE A 99 25.66 -31.99 33.59
CA PHE A 99 25.71 -30.93 32.60
C PHE A 99 24.30 -30.36 32.33
N CYS A 100 24.13 -29.04 32.36
CA CYS A 100 22.87 -28.37 32.01
C CYS A 100 22.86 -27.93 30.54
N THR A 101 21.87 -28.40 29.77
CA THR A 101 21.68 -28.01 28.37
C THR A 101 21.08 -26.60 28.26
N PRO A 102 21.33 -25.86 27.16
CA PRO A 102 20.57 -24.65 26.89
C PRO A 102 19.13 -24.97 26.50
N THR A 103 18.25 -23.98 26.64
CA THR A 103 16.90 -24.01 26.10
C THR A 103 16.95 -24.10 24.57
N LEU A 104 16.18 -25.00 23.97
CA LEU A 104 15.95 -25.02 22.53
C LEU A 104 14.68 -24.24 22.22
N THR A 105 14.81 -23.17 21.44
CA THR A 105 13.66 -22.40 20.94
C THR A 105 13.57 -22.60 19.43
N VAL A 106 12.47 -23.17 18.95
CA VAL A 106 12.17 -23.26 17.52
C VAL A 106 11.05 -22.29 17.21
N ARG A 107 11.25 -21.46 16.18
CA ARG A 107 10.27 -20.46 15.73
C ARG A 107 10.01 -20.63 14.25
N VAL A 108 8.75 -20.47 13.88
CA VAL A 108 8.26 -20.41 12.51
C VAL A 108 7.42 -19.15 12.41
N SER A 109 7.68 -18.35 11.36
CA SER A 109 6.89 -17.18 11.03
C SER A 109 6.39 -17.26 9.59
N ARG A 110 5.18 -16.75 9.36
CA ARG A 110 4.58 -16.54 8.04
C ARG A 110 3.88 -15.20 8.01
N VAL A 111 3.81 -14.58 6.84
CA VAL A 111 3.06 -13.34 6.62
C VAL A 111 1.74 -13.71 5.96
N GLY A 112 0.63 -13.35 6.61
CA GLY A 112 -0.71 -13.52 6.07
C GLY A 112 -1.40 -12.18 5.80
N PRO A 113 -2.53 -12.18 5.07
CA PRO A 113 -3.25 -10.96 4.70
C PRO A 113 -3.92 -10.24 5.88
N LEU A 114 -4.04 -10.91 7.04
CA LEU A 114 -4.65 -10.34 8.25
C LEU A 114 -3.64 -10.09 9.38
N GLY A 115 -2.36 -10.41 9.16
CA GLY A 115 -1.28 -10.22 10.13
C GLY A 115 -0.20 -11.29 10.05
N ALA A 116 0.89 -11.09 10.79
CA ALA A 116 1.93 -12.10 10.94
C ALA A 116 1.43 -13.28 11.78
N ILE A 117 1.83 -14.48 11.38
CA ILE A 117 1.60 -15.74 12.09
C ILE A 117 2.92 -16.13 12.72
N GLU A 118 2.94 -16.24 14.04
CA GLU A 118 4.11 -16.68 14.80
C GLU A 118 3.78 -17.95 15.57
N CYS A 119 4.53 -19.00 15.30
CA CYS A 119 4.44 -20.27 16.00
C CYS A 119 5.80 -20.55 16.63
N ASN A 120 5.80 -20.88 17.92
CA ASN A 120 7.03 -21.25 18.60
C ASN A 120 6.81 -22.47 19.51
N GLU A 121 7.90 -23.20 19.73
CA GLU A 121 7.95 -24.25 20.73
C GLU A 121 9.28 -24.10 21.48
N ILE A 122 9.19 -24.17 22.81
CA ILE A 122 10.32 -24.00 23.71
C ILE A 122 10.52 -25.31 24.47
N ILE A 123 11.68 -25.92 24.27
CA ILE A 123 12.14 -27.02 25.11
C ILE A 123 13.08 -26.41 26.15
N PRO A 124 12.67 -26.39 27.44
CA PRO A 124 13.48 -25.78 28.49
C PRO A 124 14.81 -26.50 28.70
N SER A 125 15.77 -25.80 29.29
CA SER A 125 17.03 -26.37 29.76
C SER A 125 16.80 -27.58 30.66
N ARG A 126 17.75 -28.54 30.63
CA ARG A 126 17.68 -29.76 31.42
C ARG A 126 19.02 -30.08 32.03
N HIS A 127 19.01 -30.46 33.30
CA HIS A 127 20.16 -31.07 33.96
C HIS A 127 20.27 -32.53 33.51
N LEU A 128 21.41 -32.86 32.93
CA LEU A 128 21.75 -34.20 32.47
C LEU A 128 22.68 -34.86 33.48
N ARG A 129 22.47 -36.15 33.72
CA ARG A 129 23.46 -37.03 34.34
C ARG A 129 24.38 -37.55 33.25
N VAL A 130 25.66 -37.21 33.33
CA VAL A 130 26.69 -37.62 32.37
C VAL A 130 27.33 -38.92 32.86
N GLU A 131 27.34 -39.93 32.01
CA GLU A 131 27.92 -41.25 32.30
C GLU A 131 29.44 -41.24 32.10
N SER A 132 29.90 -40.57 31.05
CA SER A 132 31.32 -40.36 30.75
C SER A 132 31.50 -39.16 29.84
N ALA A 133 32.66 -38.50 29.92
CA ALA A 133 33.06 -37.47 28.96
C ALA A 133 34.48 -37.73 28.45
N ALA A 134 34.67 -37.63 27.14
CA ALA A 134 35.94 -37.87 26.48
C ALA A 134 36.25 -36.78 25.46
N ILE A 135 37.55 -36.60 25.19
CA ILE A 135 38.03 -35.74 24.11
C ILE A 135 37.76 -36.45 22.77
N ASP A 136 37.06 -35.77 21.86
CA ASP A 136 36.70 -36.28 20.54
C ASP A 136 37.41 -35.50 19.43
N ARG A 137 38.12 -36.23 18.58
CA ARG A 137 38.89 -35.71 17.45
C ARG A 137 38.23 -36.00 16.09
N ARG A 138 37.06 -36.65 16.05
CA ARG A 138 36.33 -37.00 14.81
C ARG A 138 36.03 -35.78 13.94
N VAL A 139 35.68 -34.65 14.56
CA VAL A 139 35.28 -33.42 13.85
C VAL A 139 36.51 -32.61 13.41
N HIS A 140 37.48 -32.41 14.31
CA HIS A 140 38.68 -31.62 14.03
C HIS A 140 39.87 -32.13 14.85
N PRO A 141 40.93 -32.69 14.23
CA PRO A 141 42.04 -33.31 14.95
C PRO A 141 42.79 -32.38 15.92
N GLN A 142 42.97 -31.11 15.53
CA GLN A 142 43.77 -30.13 16.29
C GLN A 142 42.95 -29.24 17.24
N ARG A 143 41.61 -29.32 17.18
CA ARG A 143 40.68 -28.55 18.00
C ARG A 143 39.58 -29.53 18.43
N PRO A 144 39.90 -30.49 19.31
CA PRO A 144 38.96 -31.52 19.67
C PRO A 144 37.75 -30.93 20.38
N SER A 145 36.63 -31.61 20.25
CA SER A 145 35.42 -31.34 21.02
C SER A 145 35.37 -32.30 22.22
N ILE A 146 34.37 -32.16 23.07
CA ILE A 146 34.07 -33.12 24.14
C ILE A 146 32.85 -33.93 23.70
N VAL A 147 32.89 -35.24 23.84
CA VAL A 147 31.71 -36.11 23.69
C VAL A 147 31.31 -36.63 25.05
N MET A 148 30.08 -36.31 25.44
CA MET A 148 29.45 -36.80 26.65
C MET A 148 28.52 -37.96 26.30
N LEU A 149 28.56 -39.03 27.10
CA LEU A 149 27.59 -40.11 27.04
C LEU A 149 26.48 -39.85 28.06
N VAL A 150 25.23 -39.79 27.61
CA VAL A 150 24.05 -39.52 28.44
C VAL A 150 22.95 -40.49 28.05
N LYS A 151 22.55 -41.39 28.96
CA LYS A 151 21.56 -42.44 28.70
C LYS A 151 21.92 -43.28 27.47
N GLY A 152 23.20 -43.65 27.34
CA GLY A 152 23.71 -44.40 26.18
C GLY A 152 23.73 -43.63 24.85
N ARG A 153 23.54 -42.29 24.86
CA ARG A 153 23.57 -41.44 23.66
C ARG A 153 24.69 -40.41 23.74
N GLU A 154 25.34 -40.16 22.62
CA GLU A 154 26.40 -39.15 22.52
C GLU A 154 25.82 -37.73 22.39
N LEU A 155 26.43 -36.78 23.11
CA LEU A 155 26.20 -35.34 23.05
C LEU A 155 27.54 -34.62 22.91
N ILE A 156 27.70 -33.87 21.84
CA ILE A 156 28.92 -33.09 21.58
C ILE A 156 28.84 -31.76 22.34
N LEU A 157 29.93 -31.38 22.99
CA LEU A 157 30.16 -30.06 23.55
C LEU A 157 31.39 -29.45 22.89
N GLU A 158 31.22 -28.27 22.30
CA GLU A 158 32.30 -27.44 21.79
C GLU A 158 32.56 -26.28 22.76
N VAL A 159 33.77 -26.18 23.28
CA VAL A 159 34.18 -25.03 24.09
C VAL A 159 34.90 -24.02 23.20
N THR A 160 34.36 -22.81 23.12
CA THR A 160 34.89 -21.71 22.31
C THR A 160 35.26 -20.52 23.19
N HIS A 161 36.54 -20.13 23.22
CA HIS A 161 36.99 -18.92 23.91
C HIS A 161 37.12 -17.73 22.95
N ALA A 162 38.25 -17.59 22.24
CA ALA A 162 38.49 -16.42 21.38
C ALA A 162 38.13 -16.68 19.90
N HIS A 163 38.10 -17.94 19.48
CA HIS A 163 37.91 -18.31 18.07
C HIS A 163 36.51 -18.88 17.84
N ARG A 164 35.59 -18.05 17.30
CA ARG A 164 34.24 -18.49 16.88
C ARG A 164 34.31 -19.85 16.18
N LEU A 165 33.32 -20.70 16.45
CA LEU A 165 33.16 -21.96 15.75
C LEU A 165 33.14 -21.72 14.24
N ASP A 166 34.10 -22.29 13.51
CA ASP A 166 34.21 -22.10 12.08
C ASP A 166 33.06 -22.81 11.34
N ALA A 167 32.69 -22.27 10.18
CA ALA A 167 31.57 -22.79 9.40
C ALA A 167 31.80 -24.23 8.91
N GLY A 168 33.05 -24.63 8.69
CA GLY A 168 33.41 -25.99 8.29
C GLY A 168 33.13 -27.00 9.40
N LYS A 169 33.59 -26.69 10.62
CA LYS A 169 33.38 -27.48 11.83
C LYS A 169 31.90 -27.58 12.18
N ARG A 170 31.15 -26.47 12.07
CA ARG A 170 29.69 -26.49 12.25
C ARG A 170 29.02 -27.48 11.28
N LYS A 171 29.33 -27.40 9.98
CA LYS A 171 28.78 -28.33 8.98
C LYS A 171 29.21 -29.78 9.23
N ALA A 172 30.44 -30.02 9.69
CA ALA A 172 30.91 -31.36 10.02
C ALA A 172 30.15 -31.95 11.22
N ILE A 173 29.89 -31.14 12.25
CA ILE A 173 29.04 -31.53 13.40
C ILE A 173 27.62 -31.85 12.94
N GLU A 174 27.01 -31.00 12.12
CA GLU A 174 25.66 -31.23 11.58
C GLU A 174 25.59 -32.54 10.77
N LYS A 175 26.61 -32.84 9.96
CA LYS A 175 26.70 -34.08 9.18
C LYS A 175 26.81 -35.34 10.03
N LEU A 176 27.38 -35.25 11.24
CA LEU A 176 27.40 -36.39 12.17
C LEU A 176 26.00 -36.74 12.70
N GLY A 177 25.04 -35.80 12.63
CA GLY A 177 23.69 -36.00 13.13
C GLY A 177 23.58 -36.16 14.65
N LEU A 178 24.68 -35.92 15.38
CA LEU A 178 24.73 -35.99 16.84
C LEU A 178 24.32 -34.64 17.45
N PRO A 179 23.54 -34.63 18.54
CA PRO A 179 23.22 -33.39 19.24
C PRO A 179 24.51 -32.72 19.69
N ALA A 180 24.58 -31.40 19.52
CA ALA A 180 25.78 -30.63 19.75
C ALA A 180 25.47 -29.25 20.34
N ILE A 181 26.24 -28.89 21.37
CA ILE A 181 26.12 -27.63 22.12
C ILE A 181 27.45 -26.89 22.04
N GLU A 182 27.39 -25.59 21.84
CA GLU A 182 28.53 -24.67 21.99
C GLU A 182 28.45 -24.00 23.37
N LEU A 183 29.56 -24.03 24.11
CA LEU A 183 29.84 -23.16 25.24
C LEU A 183 30.71 -22.00 24.76
N HIS A 184 30.11 -20.83 24.58
CA HIS A 184 30.74 -19.64 24.04
C HIS A 184 31.17 -18.69 25.16
N LEU A 185 32.49 -18.51 25.32
CA LEU A 185 33.08 -17.82 26.47
C LEU A 185 33.69 -16.45 26.12
N SER A 186 33.69 -16.04 24.84
CA SER A 186 34.38 -14.82 24.39
C SER A 186 33.95 -13.54 25.11
N GLU A 187 32.67 -13.46 25.50
CA GLU A 187 32.06 -12.29 26.14
C GLU A 187 32.03 -12.40 27.68
N HIS A 188 32.55 -13.49 28.24
CA HIS A 188 32.45 -13.79 29.67
C HIS A 188 33.83 -13.84 30.33
N LYS A 189 34.06 -12.91 31.25
CA LYS A 189 35.22 -12.96 32.13
C LYS A 189 34.94 -13.90 33.30
N PHE A 190 35.88 -14.81 33.53
CA PHE A 190 35.96 -15.67 34.71
C PHE A 190 37.41 -15.74 35.17
N GLU A 191 37.62 -15.72 36.48
CA GLU A 191 38.93 -15.61 37.12
C GLU A 191 39.33 -16.88 37.86
N THR A 192 38.40 -17.80 38.11
CA THR A 192 38.66 -19.03 38.85
C THR A 192 38.03 -20.24 38.20
N VAL A 193 38.57 -21.42 38.52
CA VAL A 193 37.98 -22.68 38.05
C VAL A 193 36.55 -22.85 38.54
N LYS A 194 36.20 -22.40 39.75
CA LYS A 194 34.81 -22.41 40.23
C LYS A 194 33.84 -21.63 39.34
N GLN A 195 34.27 -20.45 38.88
CA GLN A 195 33.44 -19.63 37.99
C GLN A 195 33.30 -20.29 36.62
N PHE A 196 34.38 -20.85 36.08
CA PHE A 196 34.34 -21.64 34.84
C PHE A 196 33.44 -22.87 34.97
N GLU A 197 33.54 -23.61 36.08
CA GLU A 197 32.71 -24.78 36.39
C GLU A 197 31.21 -24.40 36.39
N ARG A 198 30.85 -23.27 37.02
CA ARG A 198 29.46 -22.79 37.03
C ARG A 198 28.95 -22.46 35.61
N LEU A 199 29.79 -21.83 34.78
CA LEU A 199 29.45 -21.54 33.38
C LEU A 199 29.27 -22.83 32.56
N LEU A 200 30.14 -23.81 32.80
CA LEU A 200 30.15 -25.10 32.12
C LEU A 200 28.96 -25.98 32.51
N LEU A 201 28.68 -26.12 33.80
CA LEU A 201 27.75 -27.14 34.31
C LEU A 201 26.34 -26.59 34.52
N ASP A 202 26.19 -25.35 35.00
CA ASP A 202 24.88 -24.84 35.46
C ASP A 202 24.31 -23.76 34.54
N ASP A 203 25.12 -22.77 34.19
CA ASP A 203 24.67 -21.60 33.46
C ASP A 203 24.26 -21.96 32.03
N THR A 204 23.20 -21.36 31.52
CA THR A 204 22.72 -21.55 30.15
C THR A 204 22.95 -20.34 29.25
N ARG A 205 23.36 -19.18 29.81
CA ARG A 205 23.50 -17.92 29.08
C ARG A 205 24.59 -17.97 27.99
N CYS A 206 25.66 -18.70 28.25
CA CYS A 206 26.77 -18.89 27.34
C CYS A 206 26.64 -20.16 26.47
N LYS A 207 25.50 -20.88 26.55
CA LYS A 207 25.30 -22.16 25.85
C LYS A 207 24.32 -22.02 24.71
N HIS A 208 24.65 -22.59 23.56
CA HIS A 208 23.80 -22.56 22.37
C HIS A 208 23.76 -23.92 21.70
N TRP A 209 22.61 -24.32 21.16
CA TRP A 209 22.53 -25.51 20.32
C TRP A 209 23.19 -25.22 18.98
N ILE A 210 24.23 -25.99 18.64
CA ILE A 210 24.79 -26.04 17.28
C ILE A 210 23.83 -26.86 16.42
N PHE A 211 23.47 -28.04 16.92
CA PHE A 211 22.55 -28.95 16.28
C PHE A 211 21.72 -29.69 17.33
N ASN A 212 20.42 -29.81 17.09
CA ASN A 212 19.54 -30.63 17.90
C ASN A 212 18.62 -31.45 16.98
N PRO A 213 18.68 -32.79 17.02
CA PRO A 213 17.88 -33.65 16.14
C PRO A 213 16.37 -33.35 16.17
N LYS A 214 15.85 -32.92 17.33
CA LYS A 214 14.42 -32.61 17.49
C LYS A 214 14.01 -31.30 16.81
N ALA A 215 14.96 -30.41 16.52
CA ALA A 215 14.64 -29.10 15.99
C ALA A 215 13.93 -29.18 14.62
N SER A 216 14.30 -30.16 13.77
CA SER A 216 13.67 -30.33 12.46
C SER A 216 12.23 -30.84 12.58
N GLU A 217 11.98 -31.80 13.47
CA GLU A 217 10.64 -32.34 13.72
C GLU A 217 9.70 -31.26 14.24
N ILE A 218 10.15 -30.49 15.24
CA ILE A 218 9.40 -29.38 15.81
C ILE A 218 9.13 -28.31 14.75
N ARG A 219 10.13 -27.98 13.91
CA ARG A 219 9.95 -27.01 12.84
C ARG A 219 8.87 -27.45 11.85
N ASN A 220 8.90 -28.71 11.41
CA ASN A 220 7.90 -29.25 10.49
C ASN A 220 6.48 -29.18 11.10
N LYS A 221 6.34 -29.53 12.39
CA LYS A 221 5.08 -29.39 13.13
C LYS A 221 4.60 -27.94 13.16
N LEU A 222 5.46 -26.99 13.54
CA LEU A 222 5.12 -25.57 13.61
C LEU A 222 4.81 -24.99 12.21
N ASP A 223 5.51 -25.45 11.17
CA ASP A 223 5.22 -25.09 9.78
C ASP A 223 3.83 -25.55 9.35
N GLY A 224 3.40 -26.76 9.72
CA GLY A 224 2.04 -27.24 9.46
C GLY A 224 0.98 -26.38 10.15
N ILE A 225 1.18 -26.05 11.44
CA ILE A 225 0.29 -25.15 12.19
C ILE A 225 0.23 -23.77 11.52
N ALA A 226 1.37 -23.21 11.14
CA ALA A 226 1.44 -21.90 10.49
C ALA A 226 0.75 -21.90 9.11
N GLN A 227 0.85 -22.99 8.35
CA GLN A 227 0.16 -23.16 7.07
C GLN A 227 -1.35 -23.22 7.24
N GLU A 228 -1.83 -23.97 8.23
CA GLU A 228 -3.27 -24.04 8.53
C GLU A 228 -3.82 -22.66 8.94
N GLN A 229 -3.12 -21.94 9.82
CA GLN A 229 -3.49 -20.58 10.20
C GLN A 229 -3.48 -19.61 9.01
N LEU A 230 -2.51 -19.76 8.09
CA LEU A 230 -2.45 -18.95 6.88
C LEU A 230 -3.63 -19.25 5.95
N ALA A 231 -4.02 -20.52 5.80
CA ALA A 231 -5.19 -20.91 5.01
C ALA A 231 -6.48 -20.32 5.60
N ILE A 232 -6.62 -20.34 6.93
CA ILE A 232 -7.74 -19.70 7.64
C ILE A 232 -7.75 -18.19 7.38
N GLN A 233 -6.62 -17.49 7.52
CA GLN A 233 -6.54 -16.05 7.24
C GLN A 233 -6.89 -15.73 5.79
N ASN A 234 -6.40 -16.52 4.83
CA ASN A 234 -6.70 -16.33 3.40
C ASN A 234 -8.20 -16.49 3.12
N MET A 235 -8.83 -17.52 3.70
CA MET A 235 -10.28 -17.73 3.57
C MET A 235 -11.07 -16.56 4.17
N GLN A 236 -10.72 -16.13 5.38
CA GLN A 236 -11.36 -14.98 6.02
C GLN A 236 -11.17 -13.68 5.23
N HIS A 237 -9.98 -13.46 4.69
CA HIS A 237 -9.69 -12.30 3.87
C HIS A 237 -10.50 -12.31 2.56
N ALA A 238 -10.57 -13.45 1.87
CA ALA A 238 -11.39 -13.61 0.66
C ALA A 238 -12.88 -13.36 0.94
N GLN A 239 -13.42 -13.87 2.06
CA GLN A 239 -14.79 -13.61 2.49
C GLN A 239 -15.05 -12.13 2.77
N ARG A 240 -14.11 -11.43 3.42
CA ARG A 240 -14.22 -9.98 3.66
C ARG A 240 -14.24 -9.19 2.35
N LEU A 241 -13.36 -9.53 1.41
CA LEU A 241 -13.33 -8.89 0.09
C LEU A 241 -14.64 -9.11 -0.66
N GLU A 242 -15.18 -10.32 -0.63
CA GLU A 242 -16.46 -10.63 -1.28
C GLU A 242 -17.63 -9.88 -0.64
N GLN A 243 -17.67 -9.82 0.70
CA GLN A 243 -18.69 -9.06 1.43
C GLN A 243 -18.62 -7.56 1.08
N GLN A 244 -17.41 -6.99 1.05
CA GLN A 244 -17.21 -5.59 0.65
C GLN A 244 -17.68 -5.34 -0.79
N ARG A 245 -17.40 -6.26 -1.72
CA ARG A 245 -17.87 -6.15 -3.12
C ARG A 245 -19.40 -6.19 -3.20
N LYS A 246 -20.05 -7.08 -2.43
CA LYS A 246 -21.52 -7.15 -2.37
C LYS A 246 -22.13 -5.88 -1.79
N GLU A 247 -21.55 -5.35 -0.71
CA GLU A 247 -22.00 -4.09 -0.10
C GLU A 247 -21.85 -2.90 -1.07
N GLN A 248 -20.72 -2.79 -1.76
CA GLN A 248 -20.50 -1.77 -2.79
C GLN A 248 -21.50 -1.91 -3.95
N ALA A 249 -21.74 -3.13 -4.43
CA ALA A 249 -22.72 -3.39 -5.49
C ALA A 249 -24.15 -3.05 -5.06
N ALA A 250 -24.53 -3.39 -3.82
CA ALA A 250 -25.83 -3.04 -3.26
C ALA A 250 -26.02 -1.52 -3.12
N GLN A 251 -25.00 -0.81 -2.64
CA GLN A 251 -25.01 0.65 -2.54
C GLN A 251 -25.16 1.31 -3.92
N GLU A 252 -24.44 0.81 -4.93
CA GLU A 252 -24.53 1.32 -6.29
C GLU A 252 -25.89 1.00 -6.93
N ALA A 253 -26.46 -0.19 -6.71
CA ALA A 253 -27.79 -0.54 -7.18
C ALA A 253 -28.87 0.37 -6.58
N VAL A 254 -28.80 0.69 -5.27
CA VAL A 254 -29.69 1.66 -4.63
C VAL A 254 -29.56 3.04 -5.25
N ARG A 255 -28.32 3.49 -5.52
CA ARG A 255 -28.05 4.78 -6.18
C ARG A 255 -28.63 4.81 -7.60
N GLN A 256 -28.46 3.73 -8.37
CA GLN A 256 -29.00 3.62 -9.72
C GLN A 256 -30.53 3.61 -9.73
N ALA A 257 -31.16 2.85 -8.84
CA ALA A 257 -32.62 2.82 -8.70
C ALA A 257 -33.18 4.20 -8.34
N ARG A 258 -32.51 4.96 -7.47
CA ARG A 258 -32.89 6.34 -7.15
C ARG A 258 -32.81 7.26 -8.37
N ARG A 259 -31.68 7.22 -9.11
CA ARG A 259 -31.50 8.00 -10.35
C ARG A 259 -32.57 7.65 -11.39
N GLN A 260 -32.90 6.38 -11.53
CA GLN A 260 -33.94 5.91 -12.45
C GLN A 260 -35.32 6.45 -12.05
N LYS A 261 -35.70 6.36 -10.77
CA LYS A 261 -36.96 6.95 -10.26
C LYS A 261 -37.02 8.46 -10.45
N GLU A 262 -35.93 9.18 -10.19
CA GLU A 262 -35.86 10.62 -10.42
C GLU A 262 -36.04 10.95 -11.91
N ARG A 263 -35.41 10.20 -12.81
CA ARG A 263 -35.59 10.34 -14.26
C ARG A 263 -37.03 10.06 -14.70
N GLU A 264 -37.64 8.98 -14.20
CA GLU A 264 -39.04 8.64 -14.47
C GLU A 264 -40.01 9.71 -13.96
N ALA A 265 -39.77 10.26 -12.77
CA ALA A 265 -40.59 11.35 -12.22
C ALA A 265 -40.47 12.64 -13.05
N ILE A 266 -39.26 12.97 -13.51
CA ILE A 266 -39.02 14.09 -14.41
C ILE A 266 -39.76 13.88 -15.74
N GLU A 267 -39.66 12.68 -16.33
CA GLU A 267 -40.34 12.34 -17.59
C GLU A 267 -41.87 12.39 -17.44
N GLN A 268 -42.41 11.87 -16.34
CA GLN A 268 -43.84 11.97 -16.03
C GLN A 268 -44.29 13.43 -15.89
N ARG A 269 -43.50 14.27 -15.22
CA ARG A 269 -43.80 15.69 -15.07
C ARG A 269 -43.82 16.40 -16.42
N PHE A 270 -42.85 16.13 -17.29
CA PHE A 270 -42.85 16.67 -18.66
C PHE A 270 -44.05 16.19 -19.47
N ARG A 271 -44.45 14.91 -19.35
CA ARG A 271 -45.62 14.36 -20.03
C ARG A 271 -46.92 15.01 -19.57
N LEU A 272 -47.11 15.19 -18.26
CA LEU A 272 -48.28 15.87 -17.69
C LEU A 272 -48.35 17.33 -18.13
N GLN A 273 -47.21 18.02 -18.15
CA GLN A 273 -47.13 19.40 -18.61
C GLN A 273 -47.51 19.52 -20.09
N ALA A 274 -47.00 18.62 -20.95
CA ALA A 274 -47.38 18.58 -22.36
C ALA A 274 -48.89 18.33 -22.57
N GLN A 275 -49.51 17.48 -21.76
CA GLN A 275 -50.97 17.26 -21.80
C GLN A 275 -51.75 18.52 -21.37
N GLN A 276 -51.32 19.21 -20.32
CA GLN A 276 -51.93 20.47 -19.89
C GLN A 276 -51.82 21.55 -20.98
N ASP A 277 -50.64 21.70 -21.59
CA ASP A 277 -50.42 22.64 -22.67
C ASP A 277 -51.33 22.33 -23.88
N GLN A 278 -51.54 21.04 -24.19
CA GLN A 278 -52.45 20.63 -25.25
C GLN A 278 -53.91 20.99 -24.94
N LEU A 279 -54.39 20.73 -23.72
CA LEU A 279 -55.75 21.10 -23.30
C LEU A 279 -55.97 22.61 -23.34
N MET A 280 -55.00 23.40 -22.86
CA MET A 280 -55.04 24.86 -22.92
C MET A 280 -55.13 25.36 -24.36
N ARG A 281 -54.37 24.76 -25.29
CA ARG A 281 -54.47 25.08 -26.72
C ARG A 281 -55.85 24.74 -27.31
N GLN A 282 -56.43 23.61 -26.93
CA GLN A 282 -57.77 23.21 -27.37
C GLN A 282 -58.84 24.18 -26.86
N GLU A 283 -58.79 24.58 -25.58
CA GLU A 283 -59.75 25.53 -25.03
C GLU A 283 -59.59 26.93 -25.63
N GLN A 284 -58.35 27.38 -25.84
CA GLN A 284 -58.09 28.65 -26.52
C GLN A 284 -58.66 28.63 -27.95
N ALA A 285 -58.43 27.56 -28.70
CA ALA A 285 -58.99 27.41 -30.05
C ALA A 285 -60.54 27.39 -30.04
N ARG A 286 -61.16 26.81 -29.00
CA ARG A 286 -62.62 26.83 -28.80
C ARG A 286 -63.12 28.25 -28.56
N LEU A 287 -62.49 28.99 -27.65
CA LEU A 287 -62.82 30.39 -27.35
C LEU A 287 -62.65 31.28 -28.59
N ASP A 288 -61.55 31.11 -29.33
CA ASP A 288 -61.29 31.84 -30.57
C ASP A 288 -62.37 31.53 -31.63
N SER A 289 -62.82 30.27 -31.74
CA SER A 289 -63.93 29.87 -32.62
C SER A 289 -65.25 30.53 -32.23
N ILE A 290 -65.56 30.62 -30.93
CA ILE A 290 -66.76 31.30 -30.42
C ILE A 290 -66.69 32.80 -30.72
N ALA A 291 -65.54 33.44 -30.46
CA ALA A 291 -65.32 34.85 -30.73
C ALA A 291 -65.44 35.16 -32.24
N LYS A 292 -65.02 34.23 -33.11
CA LYS A 292 -65.15 34.36 -34.57
C LYS A 292 -66.61 34.23 -35.04
N ALA A 293 -67.43 33.40 -34.39
CA ALA A 293 -68.85 33.26 -34.68
C ALA A 293 -69.71 34.45 -34.17
N ALA A 294 -69.21 35.21 -33.19
CA ALA A 294 -69.90 36.36 -32.61
C ALA A 294 -69.59 37.71 -33.30
N ARG A 295 -68.78 37.73 -34.36
CA ARG A 295 -68.54 38.97 -35.14
C ARG A 295 -69.66 39.20 -36.16
N PRO A 296 -70.29 40.38 -36.21
CA PRO A 296 -71.18 40.75 -37.31
C PRO A 296 -70.37 40.99 -38.60
N GLU A 297 -71.00 40.72 -39.76
CA GLU A 297 -70.41 40.87 -41.10
C GLU A 297 -69.84 42.29 -41.33
N PRO A 298 -68.71 42.43 -42.05
CA PRO A 298 -68.15 43.74 -42.36
C PRO A 298 -69.00 44.47 -43.42
N PRO A 299 -69.28 45.79 -43.28
CA PRO A 299 -70.11 46.53 -44.23
C PRO A 299 -69.37 46.92 -45.53
N GLU A 300 -70.16 47.07 -46.59
CA GLU A 300 -69.78 47.29 -48.00
C GLU A 300 -68.94 48.57 -48.29
N ALA A 301 -68.19 48.51 -49.40
CA ALA A 301 -67.16 49.46 -49.82
C ALA A 301 -67.66 50.90 -50.11
N ARG A 302 -66.92 51.91 -49.60
CA ARG A 302 -67.18 53.34 -49.82
C ARG A 302 -66.65 53.83 -51.17
N ARG A 303 -67.47 54.62 -51.89
CA ARG A 303 -67.16 55.32 -53.15
C ARG A 303 -66.19 56.49 -52.88
N GLN A 304 -65.05 56.55 -53.58
CA GLN A 304 -63.98 57.52 -53.34
C GLN A 304 -64.26 58.88 -54.02
N THR A 305 -64.00 59.98 -53.31
CA THR A 305 -64.04 61.35 -53.84
C THR A 305 -62.63 61.95 -53.85
N LEU A 306 -62.22 62.57 -54.95
CA LEU A 306 -60.89 63.18 -55.08
C LEU A 306 -61.01 64.69 -55.17
N HIS A 307 -60.25 65.41 -54.36
CA HIS A 307 -60.20 66.86 -54.34
C HIS A 307 -58.84 67.36 -54.83
N TYR A 308 -58.85 68.14 -55.90
CA TYR A 308 -57.70 68.76 -56.54
C TYR A 308 -57.63 70.23 -56.15
N ARG A 309 -56.49 70.68 -55.64
CA ARG A 309 -56.24 72.11 -55.40
C ARG A 309 -55.39 72.66 -56.53
N LEU A 310 -55.91 73.65 -57.23
CA LEU A 310 -55.27 74.31 -58.36
C LEU A 310 -54.57 75.60 -57.92
N GLN A 311 -53.85 76.24 -58.84
CA GLN A 311 -53.14 77.48 -58.53
C GLN A 311 -54.09 78.63 -58.20
N ASP A 312 -55.23 78.69 -58.89
CA ASP A 312 -56.26 79.74 -58.89
C ASP A 312 -57.57 79.30 -58.21
N GLY A 313 -57.65 78.05 -57.74
CA GLY A 313 -58.93 77.43 -57.34
C GLY A 313 -58.86 76.05 -56.71
N GLY A 314 -60.03 75.44 -56.48
CA GLY A 314 -60.18 74.07 -56.01
C GLY A 314 -61.22 73.31 -56.84
N LEU A 315 -61.00 72.03 -57.13
CA LEU A 315 -61.84 71.23 -58.03
C LEU A 315 -62.06 69.84 -57.44
N THR A 316 -63.32 69.46 -57.26
CA THR A 316 -63.69 68.17 -56.70
C THR A 316 -64.23 67.24 -57.79
N ILE A 317 -63.71 66.02 -57.84
CA ILE A 317 -64.16 64.96 -58.75
C ILE A 317 -64.81 63.86 -57.92
N ARG A 318 -66.10 63.63 -58.20
CA ARG A 318 -66.90 62.60 -57.54
C ARG A 318 -67.27 61.51 -58.53
N HIS A 319 -67.07 60.25 -58.13
CA HIS A 319 -67.56 59.11 -58.88
C HIS A 319 -69.06 58.93 -58.65
N GLU A 320 -69.82 58.98 -59.73
CA GLU A 320 -71.19 58.50 -59.76
C GLU A 320 -71.25 57.10 -60.42
N ASP A 321 -72.30 56.37 -60.11
CA ASP A 321 -72.48 55.00 -60.57
C ASP A 321 -72.45 54.91 -62.11
N GLY A 322 -71.86 53.83 -62.64
CA GLY A 322 -71.91 53.56 -64.09
C GLY A 322 -70.96 54.42 -64.94
N ASN A 323 -69.72 54.62 -64.46
CA ASN A 323 -68.60 55.22 -65.21
C ASN A 323 -68.75 56.73 -65.53
N ARG A 324 -69.61 57.42 -64.77
CA ARG A 324 -69.82 58.86 -64.85
C ARG A 324 -69.17 59.57 -63.66
N LEU A 325 -68.69 60.77 -63.92
CA LEU A 325 -67.99 61.61 -62.97
C LEU A 325 -68.61 63.00 -62.98
N VAL A 326 -68.75 63.57 -61.79
CA VAL A 326 -69.17 64.96 -61.62
C VAL A 326 -67.95 65.75 -61.18
N ILE A 327 -67.60 66.78 -61.96
CA ILE A 327 -66.59 67.75 -61.60
C ILE A 327 -67.25 69.03 -61.11
N VAL A 328 -66.92 69.42 -59.88
CA VAL A 328 -67.44 70.64 -59.26
C VAL A 328 -66.27 71.58 -59.01
N PRO A 329 -66.11 72.64 -59.83
CA PRO A 329 -65.15 73.70 -59.57
C PRO A 329 -65.67 74.60 -58.44
N GLU A 330 -64.81 74.90 -57.49
CA GLU A 330 -65.00 75.91 -56.44
C GLU A 330 -64.72 77.32 -56.99
N THR A 331 -64.89 78.36 -56.16
CA THR A 331 -64.71 79.76 -56.55
C THR A 331 -63.27 80.06 -57.01
N GLY A 332 -63.13 80.60 -58.23
CA GLY A 332 -61.85 80.73 -58.95
C GLY A 332 -61.43 79.36 -59.50
N ASN A 333 -61.23 79.22 -60.81
CA ASN A 333 -60.83 77.99 -61.55
C ASN A 333 -60.84 78.28 -63.06
N GLU A 334 -60.46 79.49 -63.49
CA GLU A 334 -60.65 79.92 -64.88
C GLU A 334 -59.91 79.00 -65.85
N GLU A 335 -58.73 78.52 -65.46
CA GLU A 335 -57.93 77.57 -66.24
C GLU A 335 -58.64 76.22 -66.39
N ALA A 336 -59.15 75.66 -65.29
CA ALA A 336 -59.86 74.37 -65.33
C ALA A 336 -61.16 74.44 -66.14
N LEU A 337 -61.88 75.57 -66.02
CA LEU A 337 -63.09 75.84 -66.80
C LEU A 337 -62.76 76.02 -68.29
N GLY A 338 -61.64 76.66 -68.62
CA GLY A 338 -61.13 76.76 -69.98
C GLY A 338 -60.82 75.40 -70.61
N VAL A 339 -60.16 74.50 -69.85
CA VAL A 339 -59.91 73.12 -70.30
C VAL A 339 -61.22 72.34 -70.49
N LEU A 340 -62.17 72.44 -69.55
CA LEU A 340 -63.48 71.79 -69.67
C LEU A 340 -64.26 72.28 -70.90
N ALA A 341 -64.22 73.59 -71.17
CA ALA A 341 -64.84 74.17 -72.37
C ALA A 341 -64.16 73.69 -73.65
N GLY A 342 -62.82 73.61 -73.67
CA GLY A 342 -62.04 73.10 -74.81
C GLY A 342 -62.32 71.63 -75.14
N LEU A 343 -62.67 70.82 -74.13
CA LEU A 343 -63.13 69.44 -74.30
C LEU A 343 -64.63 69.33 -74.65
N GLY A 344 -65.34 70.45 -74.75
CA GLY A 344 -66.77 70.48 -75.07
C GLY A 344 -67.69 70.01 -73.93
N VAL A 345 -67.17 69.90 -72.70
CA VAL A 345 -67.94 69.43 -71.55
C VAL A 345 -68.84 70.55 -71.04
N LYS A 346 -70.15 70.29 -70.99
CA LYS A 346 -71.15 71.29 -70.57
C LYS A 346 -71.49 71.16 -69.10
N TYR A 347 -71.72 72.31 -68.46
CA TYR A 347 -72.20 72.36 -67.08
C TYR A 347 -73.66 71.87 -67.02
N ASN A 348 -73.95 70.98 -66.08
CA ASN A 348 -75.30 70.53 -65.78
C ASN A 348 -75.80 71.20 -64.48
N PRO A 349 -76.76 72.13 -64.56
CA PRO A 349 -77.25 72.85 -63.39
C PRO A 349 -78.03 71.97 -62.40
N GLU A 350 -78.64 70.86 -62.83
CA GLU A 350 -79.36 69.95 -61.92
C GLU A 350 -78.42 69.15 -61.01
N GLN A 351 -77.24 68.79 -61.52
CA GLN A 351 -76.22 68.04 -60.78
C GLN A 351 -75.16 68.96 -60.14
N GLY A 352 -75.25 70.28 -60.38
CA GLY A 352 -74.35 71.28 -59.82
C GLY A 352 -72.90 71.18 -60.30
N GLY A 353 -72.63 70.55 -61.45
CA GLY A 353 -71.27 70.27 -61.92
C GLY A 353 -71.15 69.97 -63.41
N TYR A 354 -69.92 69.80 -63.87
CA TYR A 354 -69.57 69.34 -65.22
C TYR A 354 -69.57 67.82 -65.26
N MET A 355 -70.46 67.24 -66.07
CA MET A 355 -70.59 65.79 -66.19
C MET A 355 -69.63 65.26 -67.23
N MET A 356 -68.79 64.30 -66.85
CA MET A 356 -67.87 63.66 -67.79
C MET A 356 -67.82 62.16 -67.56
N THR A 357 -67.33 61.41 -68.55
CA THR A 357 -67.05 59.99 -68.41
C THR A 357 -65.62 59.76 -67.91
N THR A 358 -65.29 58.55 -67.45
CA THR A 358 -63.89 58.24 -67.10
C THR A 358 -62.94 58.33 -68.29
N ALA A 359 -63.43 58.18 -69.53
CA ALA A 359 -62.63 58.36 -70.73
C ALA A 359 -62.28 59.84 -70.95
N ASP A 360 -63.23 60.74 -70.72
CA ASP A 360 -62.99 62.19 -70.78
C ASP A 360 -62.03 62.63 -69.67
N LEU A 361 -62.12 62.02 -68.48
CA LEU A 361 -61.21 62.27 -67.36
C LEU A 361 -59.74 61.97 -67.72
N ALA A 362 -59.49 60.91 -68.49
CA ALA A 362 -58.14 60.54 -68.92
C ALA A 362 -57.50 61.60 -69.82
N ASN A 363 -58.30 62.39 -70.54
CA ASN A 363 -57.82 63.53 -71.33
C ASN A 363 -57.79 64.83 -70.50
N PHE A 364 -58.74 65.00 -69.58
CA PHE A 364 -58.85 66.17 -68.73
C PHE A 364 -57.72 66.28 -67.70
N LEU A 365 -57.40 65.19 -67.00
CA LEU A 365 -56.39 65.22 -65.92
C LEU A 365 -55.01 65.67 -66.43
N PRO A 366 -54.44 65.10 -67.51
CA PRO A 366 -53.14 65.56 -68.02
C PRO A 366 -53.12 67.03 -68.44
N ALA A 367 -54.21 67.53 -69.04
CA ALA A 367 -54.34 68.93 -69.41
C ALA A 367 -54.43 69.86 -68.18
N LEU A 368 -54.99 69.35 -67.07
CA LEU A 368 -55.09 70.07 -65.80
C LEU A 368 -53.79 70.04 -64.99
N MET A 369 -52.98 68.96 -65.09
CA MET A 369 -51.80 68.72 -64.25
C MET A 369 -50.82 69.90 -64.12
N PRO A 370 -50.50 70.70 -65.17
CA PRO A 370 -49.62 71.86 -65.02
C PRO A 370 -50.12 72.89 -63.99
N TYR A 371 -51.43 72.93 -63.75
CA TYR A 371 -52.09 73.87 -62.86
C TYR A 371 -52.41 73.27 -61.48
N VAL A 372 -52.13 71.98 -61.25
CA VAL A 372 -52.42 71.29 -59.97
C VAL A 372 -51.32 71.56 -58.96
N LYS A 373 -51.68 72.10 -57.79
CA LYS A 373 -50.77 72.25 -56.63
C LYS A 373 -50.73 70.98 -55.77
N ASN A 374 -51.87 70.35 -55.53
CA ASN A 374 -51.96 69.14 -54.70
C ASN A 374 -53.25 68.35 -54.97
N VAL A 375 -53.25 67.04 -54.72
CA VAL A 375 -54.41 66.14 -54.83
C VAL A 375 -54.60 65.39 -53.52
N ARG A 376 -55.83 65.36 -52.99
CA ARG A 376 -56.19 64.61 -51.79
C ARG A 376 -57.39 63.71 -52.06
N SER A 377 -57.28 62.44 -51.68
CA SER A 377 -58.42 61.53 -51.59
C SER A 377 -59.15 61.77 -50.29
N ILE A 378 -60.47 61.93 -50.36
CA ILE A 378 -61.37 62.17 -49.22
C ILE A 378 -62.37 61.03 -49.11
#